data_AF-A0A2U8X352-F1
#
_entry.id   AF-A0A2U8X352-F1
#
_cell.length_a   1.000
_cell.length_b   1.000
_cell.length_c   1.000
_cell.angle_alpha   90.00
_cell.angle_beta   90.00
_cell.angle_gamma   90.00
#
_symmetry.space_group_name_H-M   'P 1'
#
loop_
_entity.id
_entity.type
_entity.pdbx_description
1 polymer ?
#
loop_
_entity_poly.entity_id
_entity_poly.type
_entity_poly.pdbx_seq_one_letter_code
_entity_poly.pdbx_strand_id
1 'polypeptide(L)'
;MIEAAMIWNEPNNKSHWDPEIDPGWSLFAETLGCAARAVKAEAAHLPTVLGGISPIDPTFIQMLDGRGALDHVDVVAVHGFPLDWNLWQINEWPAKIAEIRAVTDKPIWVTEVGVSTFGAEEVQVFGLDRTAELLVGRAPRIHWYSLYDLPQAWGATTRHREAEGSSYYRHFYMGLLREDGTPKPALEHFARHTPALGLCQWFHYQDHRLDEAVAWMRRLGVTYLRTGLSWADSFRPDALDWFDRQMEALAEFDVTVTFCFTPEHRGIAPHHTSPPQVKEEFAEFCAAMVRRYAGMIRPGPALGPQPAI
;
A
#
# COMPACT_ATOMS: atom_id res chain seq x y z
N MET A 1 8.74 -13.43 2.64
CA MET A 1 7.54 -14.22 2.29
C MET A 1 6.39 -13.30 1.93
N ILE A 2 5.61 -13.55 0.86
CA ILE A 2 4.33 -12.85 0.69
C ILE A 2 3.38 -13.25 1.81
N GLU A 3 3.01 -12.30 2.66
CA GLU A 3 2.10 -12.53 3.78
C GLU A 3 0.65 -12.17 3.47
N ALA A 4 0.41 -11.33 2.46
CA ALA A 4 -0.92 -10.91 2.04
C ALA A 4 -0.92 -10.37 0.60
N ALA A 5 -2.06 -10.51 -0.08
CA ALA A 5 -2.32 -9.98 -1.41
C ALA A 5 -3.29 -8.80 -1.31
N MET A 6 -2.78 -7.59 -1.45
CA MET A 6 -3.59 -6.39 -1.56
C MET A 6 -4.05 -6.19 -2.99
N ILE A 7 -5.35 -6.03 -3.17
CA ILE A 7 -5.95 -5.82 -4.49
C ILE A 7 -6.27 -4.34 -4.62
N TRP A 8 -5.54 -3.71 -5.53
CA TRP A 8 -5.55 -2.28 -5.82
C TRP A 8 -4.93 -1.39 -4.75
N ASN A 9 -4.74 -0.11 -5.09
CA ASN A 9 -4.32 0.95 -4.17
C ASN A 9 -5.34 2.08 -4.19
N GLU A 10 -5.73 2.64 -3.03
CA GLU A 10 -6.61 3.82 -2.91
C GLU A 10 -7.78 3.85 -3.92
N PRO A 11 -8.65 2.83 -3.96
CA PRO A 11 -9.70 2.76 -4.98
C PRO A 11 -10.72 3.91 -4.90
N ASN A 12 -10.78 4.64 -3.78
CA ASN A 12 -11.60 5.84 -3.62
C ASN A 12 -10.87 7.15 -3.99
N ASN A 13 -9.65 7.07 -4.55
CA ASN A 13 -8.89 8.21 -5.03
C ASN A 13 -8.85 8.18 -6.57
N LYS A 14 -9.27 9.28 -7.22
CA LYS A 14 -9.25 9.42 -8.70
C LYS A 14 -7.88 9.14 -9.33
N SER A 15 -6.84 9.31 -8.52
CA SER A 15 -5.43 9.11 -8.87
C SER A 15 -5.04 7.63 -9.00
N HIS A 16 -5.94 6.72 -8.59
CA HIS A 16 -5.71 5.28 -8.62
C HIS A 16 -6.89 4.52 -9.24
N TRP A 17 -8.13 5.01 -9.15
CA TRP A 17 -9.28 4.45 -9.85
C TRP A 17 -10.17 5.58 -10.36
N ASP A 18 -10.56 5.54 -11.64
CA ASP A 18 -11.30 6.64 -12.28
C ASP A 18 -12.82 6.60 -11.97
N PRO A 19 -13.34 7.49 -11.11
CA PRO A 19 -14.77 7.53 -10.79
C PRO A 19 -15.62 8.15 -11.91
N GLU A 20 -15.04 8.79 -12.93
CA GLU A 20 -15.82 9.26 -14.07
C GLU A 20 -16.24 8.08 -14.96
N ILE A 21 -15.39 7.05 -15.05
CA ILE A 21 -15.67 5.81 -15.76
C ILE A 21 -16.52 4.86 -14.90
N ASP A 22 -16.27 4.82 -13.59
CA ASP A 22 -16.97 3.94 -12.64
C ASP A 22 -17.54 4.72 -11.43
N PRO A 23 -18.53 5.61 -11.63
CA PRO A 23 -19.04 6.51 -10.58
C PRO A 23 -19.70 5.77 -9.41
N GLY A 24 -20.04 4.50 -9.62
CA GLY A 24 -20.60 3.64 -8.61
C GLY A 24 -19.63 2.62 -8.06
N TRP A 25 -18.36 2.54 -8.46
CA TRP A 25 -17.43 1.47 -8.06
C TRP A 25 -17.96 0.04 -8.31
N SER A 26 -18.87 -0.14 -9.27
CA SER A 26 -19.40 -1.45 -9.61
C SER A 26 -18.36 -2.27 -10.38
N LEU A 27 -17.64 -1.63 -11.31
CA LEU A 27 -16.55 -2.29 -12.03
C LEU A 27 -15.39 -2.61 -11.07
N PHE A 28 -15.13 -1.73 -10.09
CA PHE A 28 -14.15 -1.99 -9.05
C PHE A 28 -14.52 -3.22 -8.22
N ALA A 29 -15.75 -3.30 -7.72
CA ALA A 29 -16.22 -4.42 -6.91
C ALA A 29 -16.14 -5.76 -7.68
N GLU A 30 -16.53 -5.78 -8.95
CA GLU A 30 -16.39 -6.96 -9.81
C GLU A 30 -14.93 -7.36 -10.05
N THR A 31 -14.06 -6.38 -10.30
CA THR A 31 -12.63 -6.60 -10.54
C THR A 31 -11.94 -7.13 -9.28
N LEU A 32 -12.21 -6.51 -8.13
CA LEU A 32 -11.75 -6.94 -6.81
C LEU A 32 -12.16 -8.40 -6.55
N GLY A 33 -13.44 -8.71 -6.72
CA GLY A 33 -13.96 -10.05 -6.50
C GLY A 33 -13.35 -11.09 -7.44
N CYS A 34 -13.14 -10.73 -8.72
CA CYS A 34 -12.50 -11.61 -9.69
C CYS A 34 -11.04 -11.91 -9.31
N ALA A 35 -10.25 -10.87 -9.03
CA ALA A 35 -8.85 -11.01 -8.63
C ALA A 35 -8.71 -11.77 -7.30
N ALA A 36 -9.55 -11.48 -6.31
CA ALA A 36 -9.53 -12.17 -5.03
C ALA A 36 -9.79 -13.67 -5.15
N ARG A 37 -10.78 -14.07 -5.96
CA ARG A 37 -11.03 -15.50 -6.22
C ARG A 37 -9.85 -16.16 -6.92
N ALA A 38 -9.22 -15.48 -7.87
CA ALA A 38 -8.05 -16.00 -8.57
C ALA A 38 -6.84 -16.17 -7.62
N VAL A 39 -6.60 -15.18 -6.74
CA VAL A 39 -5.59 -15.28 -5.68
C VAL A 39 -5.88 -16.47 -4.75
N LYS A 40 -7.12 -16.63 -4.29
CA LYS A 40 -7.51 -17.73 -3.40
C LYS A 40 -7.42 -19.10 -4.06
N ALA A 41 -7.61 -19.19 -5.37
CA ALA A 41 -7.43 -20.43 -6.12
C ALA A 41 -5.96 -20.91 -6.12
N GLU A 42 -5.01 -19.98 -6.15
CA GLU A 42 -3.58 -20.28 -6.09
C GLU A 42 -3.07 -20.48 -4.66
N ALA A 43 -3.53 -19.64 -3.72
CA ALA A 43 -3.11 -19.67 -2.32
C ALA A 43 -4.28 -19.34 -1.38
N ALA A 44 -5.11 -20.34 -1.07
CA ALA A 44 -6.30 -20.17 -0.23
C ALA A 44 -6.02 -19.59 1.18
N HIS A 45 -4.82 -19.85 1.71
CA HIS A 45 -4.37 -19.36 3.02
C HIS A 45 -3.93 -17.90 3.02
N LEU A 46 -3.63 -17.32 1.84
CA LEU A 46 -3.12 -15.96 1.74
C LEU A 46 -4.24 -14.95 1.96
N PRO A 47 -4.15 -14.05 2.96
CA PRO A 47 -5.14 -12.99 3.16
C PRO A 47 -5.27 -12.10 1.93
N THR A 48 -6.50 -11.86 1.47
CA THR A 48 -6.81 -10.84 0.47
C THR A 48 -7.16 -9.53 1.18
N VAL A 49 -6.51 -8.43 0.79
CA VAL A 49 -6.65 -7.12 1.44
C VAL A 49 -7.30 -6.14 0.45
N LEU A 50 -8.36 -5.45 0.87
CA LEU A 50 -8.88 -4.32 0.11
C LEU A 50 -7.83 -3.19 0.12
N GLY A 51 -7.49 -2.67 -1.06
CA GLY A 51 -6.59 -1.53 -1.21
C GLY A 51 -6.90 -0.39 -0.24
N GLY A 52 -5.87 0.14 0.41
CA GLY A 52 -6.07 1.09 1.49
C GLY A 52 -6.77 2.36 1.03
N ILE A 53 -7.83 2.76 1.73
CA ILE A 53 -8.66 3.91 1.33
C ILE A 53 -8.06 5.24 1.81
N SER A 54 -8.10 6.25 0.94
CA SER A 54 -7.67 7.62 1.21
C SER A 54 -8.55 8.61 0.41
N PRO A 55 -9.40 9.42 1.06
CA PRO A 55 -9.56 9.55 2.52
C PRO A 55 -10.17 8.31 3.18
N ILE A 56 -10.06 8.24 4.51
CA ILE A 56 -10.79 7.25 5.33
C ILE A 56 -12.27 7.61 5.33
N ASP A 57 -13.11 6.72 4.80
CA ASP A 57 -14.54 6.95 4.61
C ASP A 57 -15.36 5.66 4.86
N PRO A 58 -16.16 5.59 5.95
CA PRO A 58 -17.01 4.43 6.22
C PRO A 58 -18.16 4.27 5.21
N THR A 59 -18.62 5.35 4.57
CA THR A 59 -19.68 5.29 3.57
C THR A 59 -19.20 4.55 2.31
N PHE A 60 -17.94 4.77 1.93
CA PHE A 60 -17.30 4.03 0.84
C PHE A 60 -17.21 2.53 1.15
N ILE A 61 -16.89 2.15 2.39
CA ILE A 61 -16.88 0.74 2.80
C ILE A 61 -18.28 0.12 2.73
N GLN A 62 -19.31 0.78 3.25
CA GLN A 62 -20.69 0.31 3.15
C GLN A 62 -21.17 0.18 1.70
N MET A 63 -20.75 1.11 0.84
CA MET A 63 -21.05 1.11 -0.59
C MET A 63 -20.45 -0.13 -1.28
N LEU A 64 -19.18 -0.44 -1.00
CA LEU A 64 -18.52 -1.64 -1.52
C LEU A 64 -19.13 -2.92 -0.94
N ASP A 65 -19.53 -2.91 0.33
CA ASP A 65 -20.20 -4.04 0.99
C ASP A 65 -21.55 -4.34 0.33
N GLY A 66 -22.36 -3.30 0.06
CA GLY A 66 -23.62 -3.43 -0.68
C GLY A 66 -23.46 -3.94 -2.12
N ARG A 67 -22.23 -4.04 -2.64
CA ARG A 67 -21.88 -4.63 -3.94
C ARG A 67 -21.25 -6.02 -3.82
N GLY A 68 -21.17 -6.58 -2.61
CA GLY A 68 -20.54 -7.87 -2.32
C GLY A 68 -19.01 -7.83 -2.38
N ALA A 69 -18.38 -6.66 -2.46
CA ALA A 69 -16.93 -6.56 -2.59
C ALA A 69 -16.21 -7.06 -1.32
N LEU A 70 -16.82 -6.81 -0.15
CA LEU A 70 -16.28 -7.24 1.14
C LEU A 70 -16.35 -8.78 1.31
N ASP A 71 -17.22 -9.50 0.62
CA ASP A 71 -17.27 -10.97 0.68
C ASP A 71 -15.99 -11.64 0.14
N HIS A 72 -15.16 -10.89 -0.57
CA HIS A 72 -13.98 -11.39 -1.26
C HIS A 72 -12.64 -10.99 -0.59
N VAL A 73 -12.67 -10.16 0.45
CA VAL A 73 -11.46 -9.72 1.16
C VAL A 73 -11.49 -10.15 2.62
N ASP A 74 -10.33 -10.46 3.18
CA ASP A 74 -10.16 -10.81 4.59
C ASP A 74 -9.90 -9.57 5.45
N VAL A 75 -9.36 -8.50 4.86
CA VAL A 75 -8.89 -7.29 5.56
C VAL A 75 -9.36 -6.03 4.83
N VAL A 76 -9.75 -5.01 5.59
CA VAL A 76 -9.93 -3.64 5.09
C VAL A 76 -8.71 -2.81 5.44
N ALA A 77 -8.16 -2.09 4.47
CA ALA A 77 -7.02 -1.22 4.73
C ALA A 77 -7.39 0.26 4.65
N VAL A 78 -6.66 1.08 5.40
CA VAL A 78 -6.81 2.54 5.43
C VAL A 78 -5.46 3.22 5.30
N HIS A 79 -5.46 4.40 4.70
CA HIS A 79 -4.29 5.28 4.62
C HIS A 79 -4.55 6.59 5.36
N GLY A 80 -3.50 7.20 5.94
CA GLY A 80 -3.65 8.48 6.60
C GLY A 80 -2.39 9.33 6.63
N PHE A 81 -2.59 10.60 6.32
CA PHE A 81 -1.60 11.66 6.20
C PHE A 81 -2.19 12.98 6.73
N PRO A 82 -2.57 13.03 8.02
CA PRO A 82 -3.26 14.17 8.63
C PRO A 82 -2.42 15.45 8.72
N LEU A 83 -1.10 15.36 8.53
CA LEU A 83 -0.20 16.54 8.49
C LEU A 83 0.05 17.04 7.07
N ASP A 84 -0.51 16.39 6.06
CA ASP A 84 -0.19 16.63 4.65
C ASP A 84 -1.44 16.82 3.77
N TRP A 85 -2.28 15.78 3.65
CA TRP A 85 -3.38 15.75 2.68
C TRP A 85 -4.75 15.55 3.30
N ASN A 86 -4.85 14.90 4.47
CA ASN A 86 -6.15 14.66 5.07
C ASN A 86 -6.58 15.82 5.98
N LEU A 87 -7.90 16.09 5.97
CA LEU A 87 -8.51 17.21 6.68
C LEU A 87 -9.00 16.80 8.08
N TRP A 88 -8.14 16.15 8.86
CA TRP A 88 -8.36 15.77 10.25
C TRP A 88 -7.03 15.78 11.00
N GLN A 89 -7.06 15.99 12.32
CA GLN A 89 -5.87 16.11 13.16
C GLN A 89 -5.29 14.75 13.49
N ILE A 90 -3.95 14.65 13.62
CA ILE A 90 -3.28 13.37 13.93
C ILE A 90 -3.85 12.63 15.15
N ASN A 91 -4.32 13.37 16.17
CA ASN A 91 -4.94 12.80 17.38
C ASN A 91 -6.27 12.08 17.13
N GLU A 92 -6.89 12.27 15.97
CA GLU A 92 -8.14 11.62 15.57
C GLU A 92 -7.92 10.22 14.97
N TRP A 93 -6.68 9.76 14.81
CA TRP A 93 -6.36 8.39 14.34
C TRP A 93 -7.20 7.29 15.02
N PRO A 94 -7.32 7.22 16.36
CA PRO A 94 -8.17 6.22 17.01
C PRO A 94 -9.65 6.32 16.60
N ALA A 95 -10.16 7.53 16.42
CA ALA A 95 -11.53 7.75 15.97
C ALA A 95 -11.70 7.31 14.50
N LYS A 96 -10.73 7.58 13.63
CA LYS A 96 -10.74 7.12 12.23
C LYS A 96 -10.76 5.60 12.09
N ILE A 97 -10.01 4.89 12.93
CA ILE A 97 -10.12 3.42 12.99
C ILE A 97 -11.50 3.00 13.49
N ALA A 98 -12.03 3.65 14.53
CA ALA A 98 -13.35 3.33 15.08
C ALA A 98 -14.49 3.56 14.07
N GLU A 99 -14.42 4.61 13.24
CA GLU A 99 -15.38 4.90 12.17
C GLU A 99 -15.48 3.72 11.18
N ILE A 100 -14.35 3.13 10.78
CA ILE A 100 -14.35 1.95 9.90
C ILE A 100 -14.80 0.69 10.64
N ARG A 101 -14.39 0.49 11.90
CA ARG A 101 -14.86 -0.64 12.72
C ARG A 101 -16.37 -0.66 12.91
N ALA A 102 -17.01 0.51 12.89
CA ALA A 102 -18.46 0.62 13.04
C ALA A 102 -19.24 0.08 11.83
N VAL A 103 -18.58 -0.13 10.68
CA VAL A 103 -19.24 -0.57 9.44
C VAL A 103 -18.70 -1.88 8.87
N THR A 104 -17.72 -2.51 9.51
CA THR A 104 -17.24 -3.83 9.13
C THR A 104 -16.59 -4.56 10.32
N ASP A 105 -16.79 -5.88 10.39
CA ASP A 105 -16.14 -6.74 11.37
C ASP A 105 -14.75 -7.22 10.93
N LYS A 106 -14.32 -6.87 9.71
CA LYS A 106 -13.01 -7.27 9.18
C LYS A 106 -11.88 -6.58 9.94
N PRO A 107 -10.72 -7.25 10.13
CA PRO A 107 -9.51 -6.59 10.60
C PRO A 107 -9.17 -5.36 9.77
N ILE A 108 -8.74 -4.28 10.44
CA ILE A 108 -8.35 -3.03 9.80
C ILE A 108 -6.83 -2.87 9.86
N TRP A 109 -6.20 -2.72 8.71
CA TRP A 109 -4.76 -2.47 8.61
C TRP A 109 -4.49 -1.02 8.21
N VAL A 110 -3.47 -0.41 8.80
CA VAL A 110 -2.94 0.89 8.34
C VAL A 110 -1.82 0.57 7.37
N THR A 111 -2.14 0.59 6.08
CA THR A 111 -1.21 0.13 5.02
C THR A 111 -0.44 1.25 4.36
N GLU A 112 -0.71 2.49 4.76
CA GLU A 112 0.10 3.65 4.43
C GLU A 112 -0.16 4.77 5.45
N VAL A 113 0.88 5.20 6.14
CA VAL A 113 0.87 6.39 6.98
C VAL A 113 2.22 7.06 6.92
N GLY A 114 2.25 8.39 6.88
CA GLY A 114 3.52 9.10 6.80
C GLY A 114 3.35 10.58 7.07
N VAL A 115 4.48 11.28 7.11
CA VAL A 115 4.54 12.72 7.27
C VAL A 115 5.64 13.28 6.38
N SER A 116 5.27 14.28 5.57
CA SER A 116 6.22 14.95 4.69
C SER A 116 7.14 15.89 5.46
N THR A 117 8.43 15.86 5.13
CA THR A 117 9.42 16.84 5.62
C THR A 117 9.46 18.12 4.80
N PHE A 118 8.52 18.35 3.86
CA PHE A 118 8.51 19.51 2.96
C PHE A 118 8.64 20.85 3.69
N GLY A 119 7.99 20.99 4.86
CA GLY A 119 8.06 22.21 5.67
C GLY A 119 9.25 22.26 6.63
N ALA A 120 9.60 21.12 7.24
CA ALA A 120 10.70 20.95 8.18
C ALA A 120 10.90 19.45 8.48
N GLU A 121 12.14 18.99 8.70
CA GLU A 121 12.41 17.57 8.97
C GLU A 121 11.94 17.13 10.36
N GLU A 122 11.91 18.04 11.33
CA GLU A 122 11.45 17.81 12.71
C GLU A 122 9.96 17.46 12.79
N VAL A 123 9.16 17.91 11.82
CA VAL A 123 7.73 17.59 11.75
C VAL A 123 7.52 16.08 11.54
N GLN A 124 8.39 15.44 10.77
CA GLN A 124 8.34 13.99 10.57
C GLN A 124 8.71 13.22 11.84
N VAL A 125 9.66 13.73 12.65
CA VAL A 125 9.99 13.14 13.96
C VAL A 125 8.77 13.14 14.88
N PHE A 126 8.15 14.30 15.07
CA PHE A 126 6.92 14.43 15.87
C PHE A 126 5.81 13.52 15.33
N GLY A 127 5.57 13.58 14.02
CA GLY A 127 4.50 12.85 13.36
C GLY A 127 4.66 11.34 13.47
N LEU A 128 5.87 10.83 13.31
CA LEU A 128 6.22 9.42 13.45
C LEU A 128 5.98 8.92 14.87
N ASP A 129 6.57 9.57 15.89
CA ASP A 129 6.41 9.15 17.28
C ASP A 129 4.94 9.21 17.71
N ARG A 130 4.22 10.26 17.31
CA ARG A 130 2.80 10.40 17.64
C ARG A 130 1.93 9.37 16.91
N THR A 131 2.26 9.02 15.68
CA THR A 131 1.58 7.96 14.92
C THR A 131 1.77 6.60 15.60
N ALA A 132 3.01 6.28 16.00
CA ALA A 132 3.30 5.04 16.71
C ALA A 132 2.51 4.94 18.03
N GLU A 133 2.51 6.00 18.84
CA GLU A 133 1.73 6.06 20.09
C GLU A 133 0.22 5.82 19.86
N LEU A 134 -0.32 6.38 18.78
CA LEU A 134 -1.75 6.30 18.48
C LEU A 134 -2.15 4.97 17.84
N LEU A 135 -1.29 4.33 17.04
CA LEU A 135 -1.66 3.16 16.24
C LEU A 135 -1.14 1.83 16.78
N VAL A 136 0.02 1.81 17.45
CA VAL A 136 0.57 0.56 18.00
C VAL A 136 -0.40 -0.03 19.01
N GLY A 137 -0.74 -1.31 18.83
CA GLY A 137 -1.76 -2.01 19.62
C GLY A 137 -3.21 -1.78 19.17
N ARG A 138 -3.48 -0.87 18.22
CA ARG A 138 -4.83 -0.64 17.66
C ARG A 138 -5.03 -1.20 16.25
N ALA A 139 -3.96 -1.27 15.46
CA ALA A 139 -3.94 -1.90 14.15
C ALA A 139 -2.84 -2.98 14.11
N PRO A 140 -3.12 -4.20 13.60
CA PRO A 140 -2.14 -5.30 13.58
C PRO A 140 -1.04 -5.11 12.54
N ARG A 141 -1.27 -4.28 11.51
CA ARG A 141 -0.27 -3.88 10.51
C ARG A 141 -0.29 -2.37 10.36
N ILE A 142 0.88 -1.77 10.51
CA ILE A 142 1.13 -0.32 10.36
C ILE A 142 2.33 -0.15 9.45
N HIS A 143 2.15 0.46 8.27
CA HIS A 143 3.21 0.64 7.30
C HIS A 143 3.55 2.13 7.13
N TRP A 144 4.77 2.50 7.49
CA TRP A 144 5.27 3.86 7.34
C TRP A 144 5.69 4.14 5.88
N TYR A 145 5.10 5.17 5.27
CA TYR A 145 5.47 5.66 3.94
C TYR A 145 6.38 6.89 4.09
N SER A 146 7.64 6.84 3.69
CA SER A 146 8.36 5.75 2.99
C SER A 146 9.81 5.60 3.48
N LEU A 147 10.57 4.66 2.93
CA LEU A 147 12.00 4.55 3.22
C LEU A 147 12.79 5.66 2.53
N TYR A 148 12.60 5.84 1.22
CA TYR A 148 13.26 6.89 0.44
C TYR A 148 12.29 7.98 0.03
N ASP A 149 12.81 9.21 -0.02
CA ASP A 149 12.21 10.29 -0.78
C ASP A 149 12.06 9.87 -2.25
N LEU A 150 10.96 10.33 -2.86
CA LEU A 150 10.73 10.16 -4.28
C LEU A 150 11.62 11.16 -5.04
N PRO A 151 12.48 10.70 -5.98
CA PRO A 151 13.28 11.62 -6.77
C PRO A 151 12.40 12.56 -7.59
N GLN A 152 12.66 13.87 -7.53
CA GLN A 152 11.86 14.86 -8.25
C GLN A 152 11.87 14.63 -9.76
N ALA A 153 12.99 14.10 -10.28
CA ALA A 153 13.16 13.76 -11.69
C ALA A 153 12.23 12.63 -12.18
N TRP A 154 11.69 11.80 -11.28
CA TRP A 154 10.80 10.69 -11.64
C TRP A 154 9.33 11.13 -11.74
N GLY A 155 9.00 12.30 -11.17
CA GLY A 155 7.64 12.81 -11.06
C GLY A 155 6.77 11.99 -10.08
N ALA A 156 5.75 12.63 -9.51
CA ALA A 156 4.71 11.92 -8.77
C ALA A 156 3.66 11.40 -9.77
N THR A 157 3.80 10.14 -10.22
CA THR A 157 3.04 9.54 -11.34
C THR A 157 1.52 9.67 -11.21
N THR A 158 1.00 9.73 -10.00
CA THR A 158 -0.45 9.76 -9.70
C THR A 158 -0.99 11.17 -9.43
N ARG A 159 -0.21 12.25 -9.61
CA ARG A 159 -0.58 13.59 -9.13
C ARG A 159 -0.46 14.69 -10.18
N HIS A 160 -1.36 15.67 -10.11
CA HIS A 160 -1.45 16.78 -11.07
C HIS A 160 -0.88 18.07 -10.48
N ARG A 161 0.36 18.41 -10.84
CA ARG A 161 1.13 19.56 -10.33
C ARG A 161 0.35 20.88 -10.31
N GLU A 162 -0.40 21.18 -11.36
CA GLU A 162 -1.14 22.44 -11.52
C GLU A 162 -2.41 22.50 -10.66
N ALA A 163 -3.00 21.34 -10.34
CA ALA A 163 -4.26 21.25 -9.60
C ALA A 163 -4.05 21.13 -8.07
N GLU A 164 -2.90 20.65 -7.63
CA GLU A 164 -2.64 20.30 -6.22
C GLU A 164 -1.84 21.35 -5.45
N GLY A 165 -1.30 22.35 -6.13
CA GLY A 165 -0.54 23.43 -5.49
C GLY A 165 0.65 22.92 -4.67
N SER A 166 0.80 23.40 -3.43
CA SER A 166 1.91 22.99 -2.56
C SER A 166 1.84 21.51 -2.13
N SER A 167 0.66 20.91 -2.13
CA SER A 167 0.47 19.49 -1.77
C SER A 167 1.19 18.54 -2.72
N TYR A 168 1.39 18.96 -3.98
CA TYR A 168 2.17 18.21 -4.96
C TYR A 168 3.61 17.97 -4.50
N TYR A 169 4.25 19.01 -3.93
CA TYR A 169 5.67 18.92 -3.56
C TYR A 169 5.90 18.04 -2.33
N ARG A 170 4.89 17.85 -1.48
CA ARG A 170 4.98 17.00 -0.28
C ARG A 170 5.33 15.55 -0.62
N HIS A 171 4.91 15.07 -1.79
CA HIS A 171 5.18 13.70 -2.25
C HIS A 171 6.68 13.39 -2.39
N PHE A 172 7.54 14.39 -2.60
CA PHE A 172 8.98 14.19 -2.76
C PHE A 172 9.75 14.13 -1.45
N TYR A 173 9.09 14.31 -0.29
CA TYR A 173 9.75 14.48 1.01
C TYR A 173 9.20 13.52 2.08
N MET A 174 8.69 12.35 1.69
CA MET A 174 8.06 11.36 2.58
C MET A 174 9.03 10.34 3.19
N GLY A 175 10.24 10.22 2.63
CA GLY A 175 11.22 9.23 3.04
C GLY A 175 11.81 9.50 4.42
N LEU A 176 12.21 8.44 5.11
CA LEU A 176 13.15 8.49 6.24
C LEU A 176 14.59 8.77 5.78
N LEU A 177 14.87 8.46 4.52
CA LEU A 177 16.09 8.78 3.78
C LEU A 177 15.75 9.81 2.69
N ARG A 178 16.69 10.70 2.39
CA ARG A 178 16.60 11.56 1.21
C ARG A 178 16.80 10.74 -0.07
N GLU A 179 16.62 11.38 -1.23
CA GLU A 179 16.72 10.69 -2.53
C GLU A 179 18.09 10.03 -2.75
N ASP A 180 19.15 10.62 -2.17
CA ASP A 180 20.54 10.15 -2.23
C ASP A 180 20.89 9.10 -1.15
N GLY A 181 19.92 8.72 -0.32
CA GLY A 181 20.10 7.77 0.78
C GLY A 181 20.66 8.38 2.06
N THR A 182 20.87 9.70 2.14
CA THR A 182 21.28 10.35 3.39
C THR A 182 20.16 10.27 4.43
N PRO A 183 20.44 9.85 5.68
CA PRO A 183 19.46 9.81 6.75
C PRO A 183 18.81 11.16 7.06
N LYS A 184 17.50 11.15 7.32
CA LYS A 184 16.80 12.24 8.01
C LYS A 184 16.69 11.93 9.52
N PRO A 185 16.44 12.95 10.37
CA PRO A 185 16.30 12.78 11.81
C PRO A 185 15.27 11.70 12.23
N ALA A 186 14.17 11.55 11.49
CA ALA A 186 13.14 10.57 11.80
C ALA A 186 13.59 9.10 11.65
N LEU A 187 14.68 8.83 10.92
CA LEU A 187 15.20 7.48 10.71
C LEU A 187 15.53 6.78 12.05
N GLU A 188 16.23 7.48 12.95
CA GLU A 188 16.59 6.95 14.26
C GLU A 188 15.37 6.71 15.15
N HIS A 189 14.33 7.55 15.01
CA HIS A 189 13.08 7.39 15.73
C HIS A 189 12.29 6.18 15.20
N PHE A 190 12.24 5.99 13.88
CA PHE A 190 11.58 4.84 13.26
C PHE A 190 12.17 3.52 13.80
N ALA A 191 13.49 3.43 13.89
CA ALA A 191 14.17 2.24 14.43
C ALA A 191 13.81 1.91 15.89
N ARG A 192 13.26 2.86 16.68
CA ARG A 192 12.79 2.60 18.05
C ARG A 192 11.40 1.94 18.07
N HIS A 193 10.65 2.06 16.97
CA HIS A 193 9.29 1.54 16.84
C HIS A 193 9.22 0.24 16.03
N THR A 194 10.33 -0.23 15.46
CA THR A 194 10.41 -1.57 14.90
C THR A 194 10.50 -2.61 16.04
N PRO A 195 9.86 -3.80 15.91
CA PRO A 195 9.14 -4.29 14.74
C PRO A 195 7.64 -3.91 14.72
N ALA A 196 7.15 -3.02 15.59
CA ALA A 196 5.73 -2.65 15.64
C ALA A 196 5.27 -1.82 14.43
N LEU A 197 6.20 -1.12 13.77
CA LEU A 197 6.01 -0.47 12.47
C LEU A 197 6.81 -1.22 11.40
N GLY A 198 6.19 -1.38 10.23
CA GLY A 198 6.81 -1.82 8.99
C GLY A 198 6.94 -0.65 8.02
N LEU A 199 7.38 -0.93 6.80
CA LEU A 199 7.53 0.09 5.76
C LEU A 199 6.51 -0.07 4.64
N CYS A 200 6.10 1.02 4.03
CA CYS A 200 5.52 1.04 2.70
C CYS A 200 6.56 1.66 1.75
N GLN A 201 7.11 0.86 0.83
CA GLN A 201 8.06 1.33 -0.16
C GLN A 201 7.71 0.74 -1.51
N TRP A 202 7.30 1.60 -2.44
CA TRP A 202 7.17 1.22 -3.84
C TRP A 202 8.57 1.22 -4.49
N PHE A 203 8.96 0.12 -5.12
CA PHE A 203 10.15 0.06 -5.96
C PHE A 203 9.73 0.24 -7.42
N HIS A 204 10.17 1.34 -8.03
CA HIS A 204 9.93 1.57 -9.46
C HIS A 204 10.60 0.48 -10.31
N TYR A 205 10.13 0.32 -11.55
CA TYR A 205 10.73 -0.63 -12.48
C TYR A 205 12.25 -0.43 -12.59
N GLN A 206 13.02 -1.49 -12.28
CA GLN A 206 14.49 -1.47 -12.23
C GLN A 206 15.08 -0.41 -11.28
N ASP A 207 14.42 -0.15 -10.15
CA ASP A 207 14.93 0.78 -9.13
C ASP A 207 16.31 0.31 -8.60
N HIS A 208 17.34 1.06 -8.97
CA HIS A 208 18.74 0.79 -8.61
C HIS A 208 19.00 0.83 -7.10
N ARG A 209 18.07 1.37 -6.30
CA ARG A 209 18.20 1.49 -4.84
C ARG A 209 17.79 0.22 -4.11
N LEU A 210 17.27 -0.81 -4.78
CA LEU A 210 16.72 -2.02 -4.16
C LEU A 210 17.67 -2.66 -3.14
N ASP A 211 18.93 -2.89 -3.49
CA ASP A 211 19.87 -3.59 -2.60
C ASP A 211 20.20 -2.77 -1.34
N GLU A 212 20.43 -1.46 -1.50
CA GLU A 212 20.71 -0.57 -0.37
C GLU A 212 19.46 -0.36 0.49
N ALA A 213 18.27 -0.32 -0.13
CA ALA A 213 17.01 -0.28 0.58
C ALA A 213 16.84 -1.49 1.50
N VAL A 214 17.09 -2.70 0.97
CA VAL A 214 17.07 -3.94 1.76
C VAL A 214 18.10 -3.89 2.89
N ALA A 215 19.31 -3.39 2.63
CA ALA A 215 20.33 -3.20 3.67
C ALA A 215 19.85 -2.25 4.77
N TRP A 216 19.20 -1.15 4.43
CA TRP A 216 18.58 -0.24 5.41
C TRP A 216 17.45 -0.89 6.19
N MET A 217 16.54 -1.61 5.54
CA MET A 217 15.45 -2.31 6.21
C MET A 217 15.99 -3.29 7.27
N ARG A 218 17.06 -4.04 6.95
CA ARG A 218 17.76 -4.90 7.93
C ARG A 218 18.34 -4.09 9.10
N ARG A 219 19.04 -2.99 8.81
CA ARG A 219 19.65 -2.10 9.84
C ARG A 219 18.60 -1.51 10.78
N LEU A 220 17.42 -1.20 10.26
CA LEU A 220 16.30 -0.63 11.01
C LEU A 220 15.49 -1.67 11.79
N GLY A 221 15.75 -2.97 11.62
CA GLY A 221 14.99 -4.03 12.27
C GLY A 221 13.57 -4.22 11.71
N VAL A 222 13.34 -3.83 10.45
CA VAL A 222 12.06 -4.01 9.77
C VAL A 222 11.80 -5.51 9.59
N THR A 223 10.59 -5.94 9.92
CA THR A 223 10.17 -7.35 9.78
C THR A 223 9.11 -7.55 8.70
N TYR A 224 8.30 -6.52 8.43
CA TYR A 224 7.27 -6.55 7.40
C TYR A 224 7.26 -5.28 6.54
N LEU A 225 6.87 -5.45 5.28
CA LEU A 225 6.91 -4.44 4.22
C LEU A 225 5.64 -4.53 3.39
N ARG A 226 5.14 -3.38 2.96
CA ARG A 226 4.21 -3.29 1.82
C ARG A 226 4.96 -2.74 0.61
N THR A 227 4.83 -3.44 -0.50
CA THR A 227 5.30 -2.99 -1.82
C THR A 227 4.29 -3.41 -2.88
N GLY A 228 4.63 -3.38 -4.17
CA GLY A 228 3.72 -3.90 -5.18
C GLY A 228 4.35 -4.37 -6.48
N LEU A 229 3.53 -5.12 -7.22
CA LEU A 229 3.83 -5.62 -8.55
C LEU A 229 2.82 -5.01 -9.51
N SER A 230 3.32 -4.28 -10.50
CA SER A 230 2.49 -3.50 -11.41
C SER A 230 2.08 -4.33 -12.64
N TRP A 231 0.77 -4.52 -12.87
CA TRP A 231 0.22 -5.14 -14.08
C TRP A 231 0.59 -4.32 -15.32
N ALA A 232 0.59 -3.00 -15.24
CA ALA A 232 1.12 -2.14 -16.29
C ALA A 232 2.61 -2.43 -16.59
N ASP A 233 3.44 -2.59 -15.54
CA ASP A 233 4.85 -2.91 -15.72
C ASP A 233 5.08 -4.34 -16.23
N SER A 234 4.12 -5.26 -16.07
CA SER A 234 4.22 -6.62 -16.62
C SER A 234 4.25 -6.67 -18.16
N PHE A 235 3.97 -5.55 -18.83
CA PHE A 235 4.12 -5.38 -20.27
C PHE A 235 5.44 -4.72 -20.69
N ARG A 236 6.32 -4.38 -19.75
CA ARG A 236 7.67 -3.89 -20.06
C ARG A 236 8.59 -5.05 -20.47
N PRO A 237 9.64 -4.78 -21.26
CA PRO A 237 10.68 -5.78 -21.54
C PRO A 237 11.30 -6.30 -20.24
N ASP A 238 11.47 -7.62 -20.12
CA ASP A 238 12.11 -8.30 -18.98
C ASP A 238 11.39 -8.12 -17.63
N ALA A 239 10.07 -7.86 -17.65
CA ALA A 239 9.31 -7.54 -16.44
C ALA A 239 9.36 -8.64 -15.37
N LEU A 240 9.31 -9.90 -15.77
CA LEU A 240 9.40 -11.03 -14.83
C LEU A 240 10.78 -11.13 -14.19
N ASP A 241 11.86 -10.86 -14.92
CA ASP A 241 13.22 -10.86 -14.36
C ASP A 241 13.37 -9.77 -13.28
N TRP A 242 12.76 -8.61 -13.51
CA TRP A 242 12.70 -7.55 -12.49
C TRP A 242 11.85 -7.96 -11.27
N PHE A 243 10.67 -8.54 -11.49
CA PHE A 243 9.82 -8.99 -10.38
C PHE A 243 10.49 -10.08 -9.56
N ASP A 244 11.19 -11.02 -10.21
CA ASP A 244 11.97 -12.06 -9.53
C ASP A 244 13.06 -11.47 -8.66
N ARG A 245 13.85 -10.56 -9.24
CA ARG A 245 14.92 -9.85 -8.55
C ARG A 245 14.39 -9.12 -7.31
N GLN A 246 13.27 -8.42 -7.45
CA GLN A 246 12.64 -7.70 -6.34
C GLN A 246 12.16 -8.66 -5.25
N MET A 247 11.39 -9.68 -5.62
CA MET A 247 10.81 -10.61 -4.66
C MET A 247 11.88 -11.49 -3.97
N GLU A 248 12.95 -11.85 -4.67
CA GLU A 248 14.11 -12.53 -4.09
C GLU A 248 14.83 -11.65 -3.07
N ALA A 249 15.10 -10.38 -3.41
CA ALA A 249 15.75 -9.44 -2.51
C ALA A 249 14.93 -9.18 -1.23
N LEU A 250 13.59 -9.26 -1.32
CA LEU A 250 12.64 -9.03 -0.23
C LEU A 250 12.23 -10.32 0.51
N ALA A 251 12.79 -11.47 0.16
CA ALA A 251 12.33 -12.77 0.65
C ALA A 251 12.39 -12.92 2.20
N GLU A 252 13.27 -12.17 2.87
CA GLU A 252 13.44 -12.21 4.33
C GLU A 252 12.35 -11.47 5.13
N PHE A 253 11.57 -10.58 4.49
CA PHE A 253 10.51 -9.80 5.15
C PHE A 253 9.14 -10.44 4.93
N ASP A 254 8.19 -10.17 5.83
CA ASP A 254 6.78 -10.43 5.56
C ASP A 254 6.24 -9.35 4.62
N VAL A 255 5.89 -9.71 3.38
CA VAL A 255 5.55 -8.77 2.32
C VAL A 255 4.05 -8.78 2.02
N THR A 256 3.37 -7.67 2.27
CA THR A 256 2.05 -7.41 1.68
C THR A 256 2.27 -6.89 0.26
N VAL A 257 1.94 -7.69 -0.75
CA VAL A 257 2.09 -7.30 -2.17
C VAL A 257 0.82 -6.64 -2.67
N THR A 258 0.94 -5.40 -3.15
CA THR A 258 -0.14 -4.66 -3.81
C THR A 258 -0.13 -4.92 -5.31
N PHE A 259 -1.27 -5.36 -5.84
CA PHE A 259 -1.51 -5.48 -7.28
C PHE A 259 -2.30 -4.27 -7.79
N CYS A 260 -1.64 -3.45 -8.59
CA CYS A 260 -2.15 -2.36 -9.44
C CYS A 260 -1.23 -2.36 -10.67
N PHE A 261 -1.08 -1.40 -11.57
CA PHE A 261 -2.07 -0.54 -12.18
C PHE A 261 -2.51 -1.12 -13.54
N THR A 262 -3.57 -0.60 -14.15
CA THR A 262 -4.03 -1.04 -15.47
C THR A 262 -3.02 -0.65 -16.56
N PRO A 263 -2.55 -1.56 -17.42
CA PRO A 263 -1.80 -1.19 -18.63
C PRO A 263 -2.67 -0.32 -19.52
N GLU A 264 -2.15 0.78 -20.09
CA GLU A 264 -2.94 1.75 -20.86
C GLU A 264 -3.80 1.09 -21.95
N HIS A 265 -3.23 0.14 -22.71
CA HIS A 265 -3.95 -0.57 -23.78
C HIS A 265 -4.99 -1.59 -23.29
N ARG A 266 -5.11 -1.81 -21.97
CA ARG A 266 -6.07 -2.71 -21.31
C ARG A 266 -7.11 -2.00 -20.46
N GLY A 267 -7.03 -0.68 -20.33
CA GLY A 267 -8.04 0.14 -19.66
C GLY A 267 -9.20 0.51 -20.58
N ILE A 268 -10.39 0.75 -20.02
CA ILE A 268 -11.53 1.32 -20.78
C ILE A 268 -11.12 2.65 -21.45
N ALA A 269 -10.34 3.45 -20.74
CA ALA A 269 -9.56 4.58 -21.25
C ALA A 269 -8.06 4.25 -21.18
N PRO A 270 -7.21 4.83 -22.03
CA PRO A 270 -5.77 4.58 -22.06
C PRO A 270 -5.04 5.25 -20.88
N HIS A 271 -5.35 4.80 -19.66
CA HIS A 271 -4.83 5.37 -18.43
C HIS A 271 -4.71 4.32 -17.33
N HIS A 272 -3.72 4.48 -16.45
CA HIS A 272 -3.37 3.50 -15.41
C HIS A 272 -4.41 3.36 -14.29
N THR A 273 -5.27 4.37 -14.14
CA THR A 273 -6.41 4.38 -13.19
C THR A 273 -7.70 3.85 -13.80
N SER A 274 -7.70 3.56 -15.12
CA SER A 274 -8.91 3.12 -15.80
C SER A 274 -9.27 1.71 -15.36
N PRO A 275 -10.56 1.40 -15.15
CA PRO A 275 -11.01 0.03 -14.98
C PRO A 275 -10.54 -0.86 -16.14
N PRO A 276 -10.18 -2.13 -15.89
CA PRO A 276 -9.80 -3.05 -16.96
C PRO A 276 -10.96 -3.26 -17.95
N GLN A 277 -10.65 -3.36 -19.25
CA GLN A 277 -11.62 -3.80 -20.27
C GLN A 277 -12.09 -5.24 -20.00
N VAL A 278 -11.16 -6.08 -19.54
CA VAL A 278 -11.37 -7.49 -19.20
C VAL A 278 -10.79 -7.74 -17.81
N LYS A 279 -11.65 -7.78 -16.79
CA LYS A 279 -11.25 -7.97 -15.39
C LYS A 279 -10.52 -9.29 -15.15
N GLU A 280 -10.81 -10.31 -15.95
CA GLU A 280 -10.18 -11.62 -15.90
C GLU A 280 -8.67 -11.55 -16.24
N GLU A 281 -8.22 -10.60 -17.06
CA GLU A 281 -6.80 -10.44 -17.37
C GLU A 281 -6.02 -9.90 -16.15
N PHE A 282 -6.60 -8.96 -15.40
CA PHE A 282 -6.03 -8.49 -14.13
C PHE A 282 -6.04 -9.60 -13.07
N ALA A 283 -7.12 -10.40 -13.03
CA ALA A 283 -7.21 -11.54 -12.12
C ALA A 283 -6.15 -12.61 -12.44
N GLU A 284 -5.92 -12.93 -13.71
CA GLU A 284 -4.86 -13.85 -14.13
C GLU A 284 -3.47 -13.30 -13.78
N PHE A 285 -3.23 -11.99 -13.95
CA PHE A 285 -1.98 -11.38 -13.49
C PHE A 285 -1.78 -11.59 -11.98
N CYS A 286 -2.78 -11.28 -11.15
CA CYS A 286 -2.72 -11.51 -9.70
C CYS A 286 -2.42 -12.99 -9.38
N ALA A 287 -3.13 -13.92 -10.02
CA ALA A 287 -2.93 -15.36 -9.83
C ALA A 287 -1.52 -15.80 -10.25
N ALA A 288 -1.04 -15.36 -11.41
CA ALA A 288 0.30 -15.69 -11.89
C ALA A 288 1.39 -15.21 -10.92
N MET A 289 1.26 -14.00 -10.36
CA MET A 289 2.23 -13.48 -9.38
C MET A 289 2.16 -14.25 -8.06
N VAL A 290 0.95 -14.57 -7.56
CA VAL A 290 0.77 -15.38 -6.35
C VAL A 290 1.34 -16.78 -6.53
N ARG A 291 1.01 -17.47 -7.63
CA ARG A 291 1.55 -18.79 -7.98
C ARG A 291 3.08 -18.79 -7.99
N ARG A 292 3.68 -17.72 -8.51
CA ARG A 292 5.13 -17.56 -8.63
C ARG A 292 5.82 -17.31 -7.29
N TYR A 293 5.26 -16.43 -6.45
CA TYR A 293 5.97 -15.87 -5.32
C TYR A 293 5.47 -16.30 -3.93
N ALA A 294 4.23 -16.81 -3.80
CA ALA A 294 3.70 -17.24 -2.50
C ALA A 294 4.50 -18.39 -1.86
N GLY A 295 5.11 -19.25 -2.69
CA GLY A 295 5.95 -20.37 -2.25
C GLY A 295 7.42 -20.05 -2.00
N MET A 296 7.88 -18.83 -2.33
CA MET A 296 9.29 -18.45 -2.20
C MET A 296 9.63 -18.06 -0.73
N ILE A 297 9.86 -19.10 0.11
CA ILE A 297 10.77 -19.19 1.30
C ILE A 297 10.50 -18.20 2.48
N ARG A 298 10.44 -18.53 3.80
CA ARG A 298 10.68 -19.69 4.72
C ARG A 298 9.40 -20.04 5.50
N PRO A 299 9.18 -21.27 6.01
CA PRO A 299 8.17 -21.50 7.04
C PRO A 299 8.52 -20.72 8.34
N GLY A 300 7.65 -19.78 8.73
CA GLY A 300 7.71 -18.91 9.93
C GLY A 300 6.32 -18.78 10.59
N PRO A 301 6.22 -18.31 11.85
CA PRO A 301 5.17 -18.76 12.78
C PRO A 301 3.77 -18.26 12.42
N ALA A 302 2.78 -19.10 12.70
CA ALA A 302 1.36 -18.83 12.52
C ALA A 302 0.89 -17.60 13.31
N LEU A 303 0.03 -16.80 12.68
CA LEU A 303 -0.68 -15.69 13.32
C LEU A 303 -1.43 -16.20 14.57
N GLY A 304 -0.97 -15.77 15.75
CA GLY A 304 -1.69 -16.02 17.00
C GLY A 304 -3.00 -15.23 17.08
N PRO A 305 -3.96 -15.66 17.91
CA PRO A 305 -5.23 -14.98 18.05
C PRO A 305 -5.05 -13.58 18.67
N GLN A 306 -5.85 -12.62 18.22
CA GLN A 306 -5.89 -11.28 18.79
C GLN A 306 -6.38 -11.31 20.25
N PRO A 307 -5.83 -10.45 21.14
CA PRO A 307 -6.46 -10.18 22.42
C PRO A 307 -7.76 -9.39 22.19
N ALA A 308 -8.84 -9.85 22.82
CA ALA A 308 -10.04 -9.05 22.96
C ALA A 308 -9.73 -7.83 23.84
N ILE A 309 -10.04 -6.63 23.34
CA ILE A 309 -10.13 -5.40 24.15
C ILE A 309 -11.59 -4.99 24.17
#